data_AF-A0A7C3D6S3-F1
#
_entry.id   AF-A0A7C3D6S3-F1
#
_cell.length_a   1.000
_cell.length_b   1.000
_cell.length_c   1.000
_cell.angle_alpha   90.00
_cell.angle_beta   90.00
_cell.angle_gamma   90.00
#
_symmetry.space_group_name_H-M   'P 1'
#
loop_
_entity.id
_entity.type
_entity.pdbx_description
1 polymer ?
#
loop_
_entity_poly.entity_id
_entity_poly.type
_entity_poly.pdbx_seq_one_letter_code
_entity_poly.pdbx_strand_id
1 'polypeptide(L)' 'MALNEADTCRIYVTPRLQEAGWETHPHSITEQYVFTDGRVEVRGQKTRRGEQKRADYLLRYTRDFPIAVVEAKAENLPAG' A
#
# COMPACT_ATOMS: atom_id res chain seq x y z
N MET A 1 -8.67 16.37 -16.88
CA MET A 1 -7.54 15.41 -16.96
C MET A 1 -7.84 14.32 -15.95
N ALA A 2 -7.63 13.04 -16.30
CA ALA A 2 -7.81 11.95 -15.35
C ALA A 2 -6.74 12.04 -14.26
N LEU A 3 -7.10 11.72 -13.01
CA LEU A 3 -6.15 11.67 -11.90
C LEU A 3 -5.19 10.50 -12.09
N ASN A 4 -3.90 10.73 -11.83
CA ASN A 4 -2.94 9.63 -11.70
C ASN A 4 -3.23 8.84 -10.40
N GLU A 5 -2.53 7.73 -10.18
CA GLU A 5 -2.75 6.87 -9.01
C GLU A 5 -2.52 7.62 -7.69
N ALA A 6 -1.43 8.38 -7.56
CA ALA A 6 -1.14 9.14 -6.34
C ALA A 6 -2.19 10.25 -6.07
N ASP A 7 -2.67 10.93 -7.11
CA ASP A 7 -3.73 11.92 -7.00
C ASP A 7 -5.08 11.27 -6.64
N THR A 8 -5.37 10.10 -7.21
CA THR A 8 -6.56 9.30 -6.87
C THR A 8 -6.50 8.87 -5.41
N CYS A 9 -5.35 8.38 -4.94
CA CYS A 9 -5.11 8.04 -3.53
C CYS A 9 -5.39 9.23 -2.61
N ARG A 10 -4.77 10.37 -2.90
CA ARG A 10 -4.86 11.59 -2.08
C ARG A 10 -6.25 12.23 -2.07
N ILE A 11 -6.95 12.23 -3.21
CA ILE A 11 -8.24 12.91 -3.35
C ILE A 11 -9.40 12.00 -2.92
N TYR A 12 -9.26 10.68 -3.11
CA TYR A 12 -10.38 9.75 -2.98
C TYR A 12 -10.15 8.58 -2.03
N VAL A 13 -8.99 7.93 -2.05
CA VAL A 13 -8.78 6.68 -1.28
C VAL A 13 -8.48 6.99 0.18
N THR A 14 -7.44 7.76 0.46
CA THR A 14 -7.05 8.12 1.83
C THR A 14 -8.20 8.82 2.57
N PRO A 15 -8.89 9.82 2.01
CA PRO A 15 -10.02 10.46 2.70
C PRO A 15 -11.16 9.48 3.02
N ARG A 16 -11.50 8.56 2.11
CA ARG A 16 -12.56 7.56 2.38
C ARG A 16 -12.16 6.52 3.42
N LEU A 17 -10.89 6.12 3.47
CA LEU A 17 -10.40 5.24 4.53
C LEU A 17 -10.47 5.94 5.90
N GLN A 18 -10.12 7.23 5.95
CA GLN A 18 -10.24 8.04 7.17
C GLN A 18 -11.69 8.23 7.60
N GLU A 19 -12.59 8.58 6.67
CA GLU A 19 -14.04 8.70 6.92
C GLU A 19 -14.65 7.39 7.42
N ALA A 20 -14.17 6.24 6.94
CA ALA A 20 -14.55 4.92 7.44
C ALA A 20 -13.96 4.57 8.83
N GLY A 21 -13.16 5.45 9.42
CA GLY A 21 -12.62 5.31 10.77
C GLY A 21 -11.28 4.57 10.86
N TRP A 22 -10.62 4.25 9.75
CA TRP A 22 -9.39 3.45 9.77
C TRP A 22 -8.17 4.19 10.35
N GLU A 23 -8.24 5.50 10.55
CA GLU A 23 -7.19 6.29 11.23
C GLU A 23 -7.59 6.71 12.65
N THR A 24 -8.66 6.13 13.21
CA THR A 24 -9.08 6.36 14.60
C THR A 24 -8.64 5.20 15.49
N HIS A 25 -8.04 5.52 16.64
CA HIS A 25 -7.62 4.49 17.61
C HIS A 25 -8.77 3.55 17.99
N PRO A 26 -8.56 2.21 18.02
CA PRO A 26 -7.29 1.50 17.93
C PRO A 26 -6.79 1.19 16.51
N HIS A 27 -7.55 1.58 15.49
CA HIS A 27 -7.24 1.31 14.09
C HIS A 27 -6.16 2.24 13.57
N SER A 28 -5.43 1.77 12.57
CA SER A 28 -4.49 2.61 11.82
C SER A 28 -4.33 2.16 10.38
N ILE A 29 -3.98 3.10 9.52
CA ILE A 29 -3.54 2.87 8.15
C ILE A 29 -2.03 3.05 8.05
N THR A 30 -1.38 2.29 7.17
CA THR A 30 0.01 2.51 6.77
C THR A 30 0.06 2.53 5.26
N GLU A 31 0.35 3.68 4.68
CA GLU A 31 0.51 3.82 3.24
C GLU A 31 1.86 3.26 2.77
N GLN A 32 1.91 2.75 1.54
CA GLN A 32 3.13 2.29 0.87
C GLN A 32 3.93 1.28 1.73
N TYR A 33 3.23 0.33 2.36
CA TYR A 33 3.79 -0.61 3.32
C TYR A 33 4.67 -1.68 2.65
N VAL A 34 5.98 -1.58 2.85
CA VAL A 34 6.97 -2.56 2.41
C VAL A 34 7.06 -3.70 3.42
N PHE A 35 6.93 -4.94 2.95
CA PHE A 35 6.92 -6.13 3.82
C PHE A 35 7.93 -7.21 3.43
N THR A 36 8.74 -6.95 2.41
CA THR A 36 9.84 -7.86 2.04
C THR A 36 11.12 -7.08 1.74
N ASP A 37 12.26 -7.68 2.03
CA ASP A 37 13.57 -7.11 1.73
C ASP A 37 14.04 -7.36 0.29
N GLY A 38 13.14 -7.84 -0.57
CA GLY A 38 13.47 -8.31 -1.91
C GLY A 38 14.24 -9.63 -1.89
N ARG A 39 14.08 -10.41 -2.96
CA ARG A 39 14.74 -11.72 -3.10
C ARG A 39 16.24 -11.52 -3.30
N VAL A 40 17.08 -12.31 -2.63
CA VAL A 40 18.51 -12.34 -2.95
C VAL A 40 18.70 -12.99 -4.32
N GLU A 41 19.26 -12.24 -5.26
CA GLU A 41 19.58 -12.68 -6.62
C GLU A 41 21.10 -12.74 -6.81
N VAL A 42 21.59 -13.90 -7.26
CA VAL A 42 22.99 -14.09 -7.63
C VAL A 42 23.10 -14.11 -9.15
N ARG A 43 23.89 -13.20 -9.73
CA ARG A 43 24.18 -13.12 -11.16
C ARG A 43 25.69 -13.20 -11.37
N GLY A 44 26.18 -14.39 -11.70
CA GLY A 44 27.62 -14.67 -11.78
C GLY A 44 28.28 -14.47 -10.42
N GLN A 45 29.30 -13.60 -10.36
CA GLN A 45 30.02 -13.25 -9.12
C GLN A 45 29.39 -12.08 -8.35
N LYS A 46 28.26 -11.52 -8.81
CA LYS A 46 27.60 -10.37 -8.17
C LYS A 46 26.31 -10.82 -7.47
N THR A 47 26.12 -10.33 -6.25
CA THR A 47 24.89 -10.52 -5.47
C THR A 47 24.15 -9.19 -5.37
N ARG A 48 22.83 -9.21 -5.60
CA ARG A 48 21.94 -8.06 -5.39
C ARG A 48 20.64 -8.51 -4.74
N ARG A 49 19.86 -7.57 -4.22
CA ARG A 49 18.46 -7.80 -3.83
C ARG A 49 17.55 -7.39 -4.98
N GLY A 50 16.53 -8.20 -5.25
CA GLY A 50 15.44 -7.90 -6.18
C GLY A 50 14.46 -6.89 -5.58
N GLU A 51 13.36 -6.67 -6.28
CA GLU A 51 12.34 -5.70 -5.88
C GLU A 51 11.67 -6.09 -4.54
N GLN A 52 11.48 -5.08 -3.69
CA GLN A 52 10.72 -5.21 -2.46
C GLN A 52 9.22 -5.18 -2.79
N LYS A 53 8.48 -6.17 -2.32
CA LYS A 53 7.03 -6.15 -2.34
C LYS A 53 6.48 -5.11 -1.36
N ARG A 54 5.45 -4.41 -1.82
CA ARG A 54 4.78 -3.31 -1.12
C ARG A 54 3.27 -3.40 -1.39
N ALA A 55 2.46 -2.97 -0.42
CA ALA A 55 1.03 -2.72 -0.59
C ALA A 55 0.74 -1.23 -0.48
N ASP A 56 -0.27 -0.72 -1.20
CA ASP A 56 -0.59 0.71 -1.16
C ASP A 56 -1.12 1.14 0.21
N TYR A 57 -1.98 0.34 0.83
CA TYR A 57 -2.41 0.55 2.20
C TYR A 57 -2.46 -0.76 2.97
N LEU A 58 -1.95 -0.75 4.20
CA LEU A 58 -2.18 -1.79 5.20
C LEU A 58 -3.14 -1.26 6.27
N LEU A 59 -4.24 -1.97 6.48
CA LEU A 59 -5.27 -1.64 7.47
C LEU A 59 -5.09 -2.51 8.71
N ARG A 60 -4.94 -1.86 9.85
CA ARG A 60 -4.74 -2.49 11.15
C ARG A 60 -5.98 -2.32 12.01
N TYR A 61 -6.55 -3.43 12.47
CA TYR A 61 -7.65 -3.41 13.44
C TYR A 61 -7.13 -3.03 14.84
N THR A 62 -5.95 -3.54 15.20
CA THR A 62 -5.14 -3.03 16.30
C THR A 62 -3.69 -2.97 15.84
N ARG A 63 -2.82 -2.28 16.58
CA ARG A 63 -1.39 -2.11 16.24
C ARG A 63 -0.73 -3.40 15.71
N ASP A 64 -0.97 -4.51 16.41
CA ASP A 64 -0.35 -5.80 16.16
C ASP A 64 -1.23 -6.76 15.34
N PHE A 65 -2.41 -6.31 14.89
CA PHE A 65 -3.37 -7.12 14.14
C PHE A 65 -3.77 -6.44 12.81
N PRO A 66 -2.96 -6.63 11.75
CA PRO A 66 -3.37 -6.27 10.39
C PRO A 66 -4.52 -7.16 9.92
N ILE A 67 -5.53 -6.56 9.30
CA ILE A 67 -6.76 -7.28 8.89
C ILE A 67 -7.04 -7.19 7.39
N ALA A 68 -6.53 -6.16 6.71
CA ALA A 68 -6.76 -5.97 5.28
C ALA A 68 -5.63 -5.19 4.59
N VAL A 69 -5.59 -5.31 3.28
CA VAL A 69 -4.77 -4.50 2.37
C VAL A 69 -5.68 -3.85 1.33
N VAL A 70 -5.32 -2.66 0.86
CA VAL A 70 -5.98 -1.98 -0.27
C VAL A 70 -4.95 -1.70 -1.34
N GLU A 71 -5.31 -2.01 -2.58
CA GLU A 71 -4.55 -1.70 -3.79
C GLU A 71 -5.30 -0.61 -4.55
N ALA A 72 -4.61 0.49 -4.88
CA ALA A 72 -5.19 1.59 -5.61
C ALA A 72 -4.81 1.54 -7.10
N LYS A 73 -5.62 2.22 -7.92
CA LYS A 73 -5.36 2.44 -9.33
C LYS A 73 -5.73 3.89 -9.68
N ALA A 74 -5.20 4.38 -10.80
CA ALA A 74 -5.65 5.64 -11.36
C ALA A 74 -7.15 5.60 -11.66
N GLU A 75 -7.83 6.73 -11.54
CA GLU A 75 -9.30 6.87 -11.68
C GLU A 75 -9.88 6.23 -12.95
N ASN A 76 -9.11 6.24 -14.05
CA ASN A 76 -9.55 5.73 -15.34
C ASN A 76 -9.15 4.27 -15.64
N LEU A 77 -8.56 3.57 -14.67
CA LEU A 77 -8.19 2.16 -14.79
C LEU A 77 -9.18 1.28 -14.01
N PRO A 78 -9.53 0.10 -14.52
CA PRO A 78 -10.34 -0.84 -13.77
C PRO A 78 -9.59 -1.35 -12.53
N ALA A 79 -10.32 -1.60 -11.45
CA ALA A 79 -9.81 -2.42 -10.35
C ALA A 79 -9.61 -3.86 -10.86
N GLY A 80 -8.49 -4.47 -10.46
CA GLY A 80 -8.10 -5.84 -10.85
C GLY A 80 -8.90 -6.93 -10.16
#